data_AF-A0A7W0ZEI2-F1
#
_entry.id   AF-A0A7W0ZEI2-F1
#
_cell.length_a   1.000
_cell.length_b   1.000
_cell.length_c   1.000
_cell.angle_alpha   90.00
_cell.angle_beta   90.00
_cell.angle_gamma   90.00
#
_symmetry.space_group_name_H-M   'P 1'
#
loop_
_entity.id
_entity.type
_entity.pdbx_description
1 polymer ?
#
loop_
_entity_poly.entity_id
_entity_poly.type
_entity_poly.pdbx_seq_one_letter_code
_entity_poly.pdbx_strand_id
1 'polypeptide(L)'
;MTTIKANCPICGEVALTAEDIVLRIGPVDEANSYGFSCPRCEEFVEKPADERIVRLLLSGGVRPCPVDVPAEVLEYRSGPPITPDDLLEFHQFLERDDWFEDLVAKRAAQPPG
;
A
#
# COMPACT_ATOMS: atom_id res chain seq x y z
N MET A 1 0.48 -14.37 -29.10
CA MET A 1 1.12 -14.03 -27.83
C MET A 1 1.36 -12.54 -27.83
N THR A 2 0.79 -11.78 -26.89
CA THR A 2 0.93 -10.32 -26.85
C THR A 2 2.24 -9.97 -26.17
N THR A 3 3.07 -9.18 -26.83
CA THR A 3 4.34 -8.70 -26.27
C THR A 3 4.14 -7.33 -25.64
N ILE A 4 4.55 -7.18 -24.39
CA ILE A 4 4.48 -5.94 -23.63
C ILE A 4 5.88 -5.33 -23.61
N LYS A 5 5.97 -4.05 -23.97
CA LYS A 5 7.24 -3.31 -23.93
C LYS A 5 7.36 -2.58 -22.61
N ALA A 6 8.46 -2.82 -21.90
CA ALA A 6 8.80 -2.12 -20.67
C ALA A 6 10.24 -1.60 -20.74
N ASN A 7 10.55 -0.60 -19.93
CA ASN A 7 11.89 -0.01 -19.89
C ASN A 7 12.64 -0.48 -18.64
N CYS A 8 13.78 -1.15 -18.82
CA CYS A 8 14.76 -1.40 -17.78
C CYS A 8 15.71 -0.19 -17.68
N PRO A 9 15.99 0.33 -16.47
CA PRO A 9 16.88 1.48 -16.30
C PRO A 9 18.33 1.20 -16.73
N ILE A 10 18.73 -0.08 -16.81
CA ILE A 10 20.08 -0.51 -17.20
C ILE A 10 20.13 -0.85 -18.70
N CYS A 11 19.18 -1.63 -19.21
CA CYS A 11 19.24 -2.18 -20.57
C CYS A 11 18.37 -1.43 -21.61
N GLY A 12 17.55 -0.47 -21.19
CA GLY A 12 16.58 0.21 -22.03
C GLY A 12 15.31 -0.60 -22.28
N GLU A 13 14.72 -0.47 -23.46
CA GLU A 13 13.48 -1.16 -23.82
C GLU A 13 13.68 -2.68 -23.92
N VAL A 14 12.80 -3.44 -23.25
CA VAL A 14 12.74 -4.90 -23.27
C VAL A 14 11.33 -5.37 -23.60
N ALA A 15 11.27 -6.54 -24.25
CA ALA A 15 10.03 -7.22 -24.61
C ALA A 15 9.73 -8.30 -23.56
N LEU A 16 8.53 -8.25 -23.01
CA LEU A 16 8.05 -9.15 -21.96
C LEU A 16 6.75 -9.81 -22.41
N THR A 17 6.47 -10.96 -21.82
CA THR A 17 5.18 -11.65 -21.90
C THR A 17 4.32 -11.26 -20.70
N ALA A 18 3.04 -11.65 -20.73
CA ALA A 18 2.15 -11.40 -19.60
C ALA A 18 2.57 -12.16 -18.32
N GLU A 19 3.28 -13.28 -18.47
CA GLU A 19 3.75 -14.11 -17.35
C GLU A 19 5.02 -13.54 -16.69
N ASP A 20 5.76 -12.69 -17.40
CA ASP A 20 6.98 -12.04 -16.89
C ASP A 20 6.68 -10.83 -16.00
N ILE A 21 5.41 -10.41 -15.90
CA ILE A 21 4.99 -9.20 -15.20
C ILE A 21 4.13 -9.56 -13.99
N VAL A 22 4.52 -9.04 -12.84
CA VAL A 22 3.72 -9.08 -11.61
C VAL A 22 3.01 -7.74 -11.46
N LEU A 23 1.68 -7.74 -11.59
CA LEU A 23 0.85 -6.57 -11.32
C LEU A 23 0.32 -6.62 -9.88
N ARG A 24 0.58 -5.60 -9.08
CA ARG A 24 0.03 -5.42 -7.73
C ARG A 24 -1.01 -4.31 -7.75
N ILE A 25 -2.22 -4.62 -7.29
CA ILE A 25 -3.30 -3.65 -7.15
C ILE A 25 -3.53 -3.45 -5.66
N GLY A 26 -3.26 -2.24 -5.17
CA GLY A 26 -3.44 -1.88 -3.77
C GLY A 26 -4.87 -1.42 -3.45
N PRO A 27 -5.19 -1.24 -2.16
CA PRO A 27 -6.51 -0.77 -1.73
C PRO A 27 -6.80 0.70 -2.06
N VAL A 28 -5.77 1.47 -2.44
CA VAL A 28 -5.83 2.88 -2.84
C VAL A 28 -5.04 3.04 -4.14
N ASP A 29 -5.49 3.90 -5.06
CA ASP A 29 -4.92 4.04 -6.42
C ASP A 29 -3.41 4.32 -6.46
N GLU A 30 -2.89 5.01 -5.44
CA GLU A 30 -1.45 5.33 -5.30
C GLU A 30 -0.58 4.13 -4.92
N ALA A 31 -1.18 2.99 -4.57
CA ALA A 31 -0.48 1.76 -4.17
C ALA A 31 -0.34 0.73 -5.30
N ASN A 32 -0.81 1.05 -6.52
CA ASN A 32 -0.70 0.15 -7.66
C ASN A 32 0.73 0.16 -8.22
N SER A 33 1.30 -1.03 -8.43
CA SER A 33 2.63 -1.18 -9.03
C SER A 33 2.69 -2.37 -9.97
N TYR A 34 3.66 -2.35 -10.88
CA TYR A 34 4.03 -3.53 -11.65
C TYR A 34 5.52 -3.77 -11.56
N GLY A 35 5.91 -5.03 -11.56
CA GLY A 35 7.30 -5.45 -11.51
C GLY A 35 7.63 -6.54 -12.52
N PHE A 36 8.88 -6.59 -12.95
CA PHE A 36 9.39 -7.64 -13.84
C PHE A 36 10.90 -7.83 -13.62
N SER A 37 11.40 -9.04 -13.91
CA SER A 37 12.84 -9.30 -13.99
C SER A 37 13.33 -9.02 -15.41
N CYS A 38 14.36 -8.20 -15.55
CA CYS A 38 14.90 -7.87 -16.87
C CYS A 38 15.53 -9.12 -17.52
N PRO A 39 15.12 -9.54 -18.73
CA PRO A 39 15.66 -10.76 -19.36
C PRO A 39 17.12 -10.62 -19.84
N ARG A 40 17.73 -9.43 -19.68
CA ARG A 40 19.11 -9.14 -20.09
C ARG A 40 20.08 -9.03 -18.92
N CYS A 41 19.70 -8.30 -17.87
CA CYS A 41 20.55 -8.05 -16.70
C CYS A 41 20.03 -8.70 -15.42
N GLU A 42 18.89 -9.41 -15.48
CA GLU A 42 18.25 -10.15 -14.38
C GLU A 42 17.79 -9.29 -13.18
N GLU A 43 18.08 -7.99 -13.20
CA GLU A 43 17.61 -7.04 -12.19
C GLU A 43 16.08 -6.93 -12.16
N PHE A 44 15.55 -6.89 -10.94
CA PHE A 44 14.13 -6.67 -10.71
C PHE A 44 13.82 -5.18 -10.80
N VAL A 45 12.84 -4.83 -11.63
CA VAL A 45 12.39 -3.46 -11.85
C VAL A 45 10.95 -3.35 -11.38
N GLU A 46 10.69 -2.42 -10.46
CA GLU A 46 9.34 -2.07 -10.01
C GLU A 46 9.00 -0.63 -10.37
N LYS A 47 7.76 -0.40 -10.82
CA LYS A 47 7.27 0.90 -11.25
C LYS A 47 5.84 1.14 -10.78
N PRO A 48 5.46 2.40 -10.49
CA PRO A 48 4.07 2.73 -10.22
C PRO A 48 3.20 2.43 -11.45
N ALA A 49 1.98 1.98 -11.21
CA ALA A 49 0.99 1.67 -12.23
C ALA A 49 -0.24 2.57 -12.02
N ASP A 50 -0.37 3.64 -12.81
CA ASP A 50 -1.61 4.40 -12.81
C ASP A 50 -2.78 3.57 -13.40
N GLU A 51 -4.00 4.08 -13.29
CA GLU A 51 -5.21 3.38 -13.76
C GLU A 51 -5.11 2.99 -15.25
N ARG A 52 -4.46 3.82 -16.08
CA ARG A 52 -4.27 3.55 -17.50
C ARG A 52 -3.32 2.38 -17.73
N ILE A 53 -2.20 2.32 -17.00
CA ILE A 53 -1.23 1.24 -17.06
C ILE A 53 -1.86 -0.06 -16.55
N VAL A 54 -2.59 -0.02 -15.44
CA VAL A 54 -3.33 -1.18 -14.91
C VAL A 54 -4.26 -1.76 -15.97
N ARG A 55 -5.12 -0.92 -16.58
CA ARG A 55 -6.05 -1.35 -17.64
C ARG A 55 -5.33 -1.95 -18.84
N LEU A 56 -4.19 -1.37 -19.23
CA LEU A 56 -3.37 -1.86 -20.34
C LEU A 56 -2.78 -3.24 -20.04
N LEU A 57 -2.20 -3.44 -18.85
CA LEU A 57 -1.61 -4.71 -18.44
C LEU A 57 -2.67 -5.81 -18.31
N LEU A 58 -3.83 -5.50 -17.72
CA LEU A 58 -4.97 -6.41 -17.64
C LEU A 58 -5.45 -6.83 -19.05
N SER A 59 -5.59 -5.87 -19.96
CA SER A 59 -5.96 -6.15 -21.36
C SER A 59 -4.89 -6.94 -22.10
N GLY A 60 -3.61 -6.79 -21.71
CA GLY A 60 -2.48 -7.57 -22.19
C GLY A 60 -2.41 -9.01 -21.66
N GLY A 61 -3.31 -9.39 -20.75
CA GLY A 61 -3.39 -10.73 -20.16
C GLY A 61 -2.60 -10.91 -18.86
N VAL A 62 -2.03 -9.83 -18.30
CA VAL A 62 -1.35 -9.88 -17.00
C VAL A 62 -2.39 -10.10 -15.91
N ARG A 63 -2.16 -11.09 -15.05
CA ARG A 63 -3.04 -11.35 -13.91
C ARG A 63 -2.60 -10.52 -12.71
N PRO A 64 -3.51 -9.82 -12.02
CA PRO A 64 -3.18 -9.15 -10.78
C PRO A 64 -2.82 -10.18 -9.71
N CYS A 65 -1.72 -9.93 -9.03
CA CYS A 65 -1.31 -10.67 -7.85
C CYS A 65 -2.01 -10.06 -6.63
N PRO A 66 -2.73 -10.86 -5.83
CA PRO A 66 -3.30 -10.37 -4.57
C PRO A 66 -2.16 -9.92 -3.66
N VAL A 67 -2.26 -8.68 -3.18
CA VAL A 67 -1.34 -8.17 -2.16
C VAL A 67 -1.93 -8.54 -0.81
N ASP A 68 -1.26 -9.42 -0.09
CA ASP A 68 -1.58 -9.67 1.31
C ASP A 68 -1.04 -8.48 2.12
N VAL A 69 -1.96 -7.67 2.63
CA VAL A 69 -1.63 -6.54 3.50
C VAL A 69 -2.19 -6.80 4.89
N PRO A 70 -1.51 -6.35 5.95
CA PRO A 70 -2.06 -6.40 7.30
C PRO A 70 -3.42 -5.70 7.37
N ALA A 71 -4.31 -6.17 8.25
CA ALA A 71 -5.66 -5.65 8.37
C ALA A 71 -5.68 -4.14 8.68
N GLU A 72 -4.67 -3.64 9.39
CA GLU A 72 -4.46 -2.23 9.77
C GLU A 72 -4.28 -1.30 8.56
N VAL A 73 -3.83 -1.83 7.41
CA VAL A 73 -3.73 -1.08 6.15
C VAL A 73 -5.12 -0.85 5.56
N LEU A 74 -6.05 -1.77 5.79
CA LEU A 74 -7.43 -1.73 5.28
C LEU A 74 -8.40 -1.03 6.23
N GLU A 75 -7.95 -0.66 7.43
CA GLU A 75 -8.77 0.06 8.41
C GLU A 75 -9.17 1.44 7.90
N TYR A 76 -10.45 1.79 8.08
CA TYR A 76 -10.92 3.13 7.83
C TYR A 76 -10.22 4.10 8.78
N ARG A 77 -9.47 5.05 8.22
CA ARG A 77 -8.77 6.08 8.99
C ARG A 77 -9.76 7.19 9.36
N SER A 78 -10.01 7.36 10.65
CA SER A 78 -10.82 8.46 11.19
C SER A 78 -9.98 9.37 12.08
N GLY A 79 -10.25 10.68 12.01
CA GLY A 79 -9.53 11.68 12.80
C GLY A 79 -8.26 12.21 12.13
N PRO A 80 -7.60 13.20 12.75
CA PRO A 80 -6.34 13.74 12.25
C PRO A 80 -5.20 12.69 12.37
N PRO A 81 -4.12 12.82 11.56
CA PRO A 81 -2.92 12.01 11.74
C PRO A 81 -2.33 12.19 13.14
N ILE A 82 -1.85 11.10 13.74
CA ILE A 82 -1.12 11.15 15.00
C ILE A 82 0.22 11.88 14.79
N THR A 83 0.48 12.86 15.64
CA THR A 83 1.67 13.69 15.67
C THR A 83 2.56 13.34 16.88
N PRO A 84 3.82 13.79 16.90
CA PRO A 84 4.68 13.64 18.07
C PRO A 84 4.12 14.29 19.34
N ASP A 85 3.37 15.40 19.20
CA ASP A 85 2.75 16.09 20.35
C ASP A 85 1.65 15.23 20.98
N ASP A 86 0.86 14.50 20.18
CA ASP A 86 -0.14 13.55 20.68
C ASP A 86 0.50 12.44 21.52
N LEU A 87 1.71 11.98 21.15
CA LEU A 87 2.45 10.98 21.92
C LEU A 87 2.94 11.54 23.26
N LEU A 88 3.37 12.80 23.27
CA LEU A 88 3.83 13.47 24.49
C LEU A 88 2.65 13.72 25.44
N GLU A 89 1.51 14.17 24.91
CA GLU A 89 0.28 14.35 25.68
C GLU A 89 -0.19 13.01 26.27
N PHE A 90 -0.18 11.94 25.47
CA PHE A 90 -0.52 10.60 25.95
C PHE A 90 0.43 10.11 27.04
N HIS A 91 1.73 10.34 26.89
CA HIS A 91 2.72 9.99 27.91
C HIS A 91 2.46 10.73 29.22
N GLN A 92 2.27 12.05 29.17
CA GLN A 92 1.97 12.87 30.34
C GLN A 92 0.63 12.48 31.00
N PHE A 93 -0.36 12.07 30.20
CA PHE A 93 -1.61 11.55 30.71
C PHE A 93 -1.41 10.28 31.54
N LEU A 94 -0.58 9.33 31.07
CA LEU A 94 -0.28 8.09 31.78
C LEU A 94 0.54 8.28 33.06
N GLU A 95 1.24 9.40 33.22
CA GLU A 95 1.99 9.71 34.45
C GLU A 95 1.10 10.19 35.61
N ARG A 96 -0.18 10.50 35.35
CA ARG A 96 -1.12 10.89 36.41
C ARG A 96 -1.61 9.70 37.20
N ASP A 97 -1.72 9.82 38.52
CA ASP A 97 -2.20 8.72 39.38
C ASP A 97 -3.66 8.29 39.10
N ASP A 98 -4.46 9.14 38.44
CA ASP A 98 -5.89 8.95 38.19
C ASP A 98 -6.23 8.64 36.71
N TRP A 99 -5.21 8.31 35.89
CA TRP A 99 -5.40 8.14 34.44
C TRP A 99 -6.42 7.04 34.12
N PHE A 100 -6.45 5.96 34.91
CA PHE A 100 -7.31 4.81 34.66
C PHE A 100 -8.77 5.12 34.99
N GLU A 101 -9.02 5.81 36.10
CA GLU A 101 -10.36 6.27 36.50
C GLU A 101 -10.95 7.22 35.45
N ASP A 102 -10.15 8.17 34.94
CA ASP A 102 -10.58 9.10 33.87
C ASP A 102 -10.90 8.33 32.57
N LEU A 103 -10.09 7.34 32.19
CA LEU A 103 -10.34 6.50 31.01
C LEU A 103 -11.66 5.72 31.11
N VAL A 104 -11.90 5.09 32.26
CA VAL A 104 -13.13 4.33 32.52
C VAL A 104 -14.35 5.25 32.47
N ALA A 105 -14.26 6.44 33.07
CA ALA A 105 -15.33 7.43 33.05
C ALA A 105 -15.65 7.90 31.62
N LYS A 106 -14.64 8.20 30.80
CA LYS A 106 -14.81 8.61 29.39
C LYS A 106 -15.45 7.52 28.54
N ARG A 107 -15.04 6.26 28.72
CA ARG A 107 -15.65 5.11 28.02
C ARG A 107 -17.12 4.93 28.41
N ALA A 108 -17.47 5.11 29.68
CA ALA A 108 -18.85 5.04 30.14
C ALA A 108 -19.73 6.19 29.62
N ALA A 109 -19.13 7.35 29.33
CA ALA A 109 -19.82 8.51 28.77
C ALA A 109 -20.01 8.46 27.24
N GLN A 110 -19.36 7.50 26.55
CA GLN A 110 -19.50 7.34 25.11
C GLN A 110 -20.90 6.75 24.79
N PRO A 111 -21.70 7.37 23.90
CA PRO A 111 -22.98 6.78 23.48
C PRO A 111 -22.74 5.44 22.75
N PRO A 112 -23.71 4.50 22.79
CA PRO A 112 -23.61 3.29 21.98
C PRO A 112 -23.56 3.70 20.49
N GLY A 113 -22.49 3.28 19.82
CA GLY A 113 -22.28 3.46 18.38
C GLY A 113 -23.19 2.57 17.54
#